data_AF-A0A845AJ42-F1
#
_entry.id   AF-A0A845AJ42-F1
#
_cell.length_a   1.000
_cell.length_b   1.000
_cell.length_c   1.000
_cell.angle_alpha   90.00
_cell.angle_beta   90.00
_cell.angle_gamma   90.00
#
_symmetry.space_group_name_H-M   'P 1'
#
loop_
_entity.id
_entity.type
_entity.pdbx_description
1 polymer ?
#
loop_
_entity_poly.entity_id
_entity_poly.type
_entity_poly.pdbx_seq_one_letter_code
_entity_poly.pdbx_strand_id
1 'polypeptide(L)'
;MAVWLTSHFAWRRTQSEKVWDRKADAYSTILQALNEMEASLDAWMSDEALRREPSDESSEERGVRYRQARARMQSVVGRELWLLNPAIKGYADELNKALSARYDSWFEDLDASLFAVRNTIKSVTLLAQEELQTSKTR
;
A
#
# COMPACT_ATOMS: atom_id res chain seq x y z
N MET A 1 -8.36 -44.37 -16.63
CA MET A 1 -8.79 -42.97 -16.88
C MET A 1 -8.81 -42.08 -15.62
N ALA A 2 -8.82 -42.61 -14.38
CA ALA A 2 -8.86 -41.79 -13.16
C ALA A 2 -7.57 -40.99 -12.85
N VAL A 3 -6.40 -41.48 -13.28
CA VAL A 3 -5.08 -40.83 -13.03
C VAL A 3 -4.96 -39.46 -13.71
N TRP A 4 -5.61 -39.27 -14.86
CA TRP A 4 -5.52 -38.00 -15.61
C TRP A 4 -6.35 -36.88 -14.97
N LEU A 5 -7.48 -37.23 -14.36
CA LEU A 5 -8.37 -36.30 -13.65
C LEU A 5 -7.75 -35.82 -12.33
N THR A 6 -7.08 -36.71 -11.59
CA THR A 6 -6.42 -36.36 -10.33
C THR A 6 -5.21 -35.45 -10.53
N SER A 7 -4.39 -35.69 -11.57
CA SER A 7 -3.26 -34.80 -11.91
C SER A 7 -3.70 -33.41 -12.32
N HIS A 8 -4.80 -33.29 -13.08
CA HIS A 8 -5.33 -31.98 -13.49
C HIS A 8 -5.89 -31.19 -12.30
N PHE A 9 -6.51 -31.85 -11.34
CA PHE A 9 -7.06 -31.21 -10.14
C PHE A 9 -5.95 -30.73 -9.21
N ALA A 10 -4.91 -31.56 -9.01
CA ALA A 10 -3.73 -31.19 -8.22
C ALA A 10 -3.00 -29.99 -8.83
N TRP A 11 -2.80 -29.97 -10.15
CA TRP A 11 -2.15 -28.87 -10.84
C TRP A 11 -2.93 -27.55 -10.72
N ARG A 12 -4.26 -27.58 -10.89
CA ARG A 12 -5.11 -26.39 -10.70
C ARG A 12 -5.02 -25.83 -9.29
N ARG A 13 -5.02 -26.71 -8.28
CA ARG A 13 -4.88 -26.33 -6.88
C ARG A 13 -3.54 -25.66 -6.58
N THR A 14 -2.44 -26.22 -7.08
CA THR A 14 -1.11 -25.61 -6.88
C THR A 14 -0.99 -24.25 -7.57
N GLN A 15 -1.63 -24.06 -8.73
CA GLN A 15 -1.63 -22.76 -9.41
C GLN A 15 -2.48 -21.73 -8.66
N SER A 16 -3.63 -22.13 -8.08
CA SER A 16 -4.45 -21.22 -7.28
C SER A 16 -3.73 -20.80 -5.99
N GLU A 17 -3.03 -21.73 -5.33
CA GLU A 17 -2.18 -21.44 -4.16
C GLU A 17 -1.07 -20.43 -4.51
N LYS A 18 -0.37 -20.62 -5.63
CA LYS A 18 0.68 -19.67 -6.08
C LYS A 18 0.15 -18.27 -6.42
N VAL A 19 -1.03 -18.19 -7.04
CA VAL A 19 -1.68 -16.92 -7.34
C VAL A 19 -2.11 -16.22 -6.04
N TRP A 20 -2.64 -16.98 -5.09
CA TRP A 20 -3.01 -16.49 -3.77
C TRP A 20 -1.79 -15.91 -3.04
N ASP A 21 -0.69 -16.66 -2.97
CA ASP A 21 0.55 -16.24 -2.30
C ASP A 21 1.10 -14.95 -2.92
N ARG A 22 1.10 -14.85 -4.25
CA ARG A 22 1.59 -13.67 -4.95
C ARG A 22 0.71 -12.43 -4.72
N LYS A 23 -0.61 -12.60 -4.63
CA LYS A 23 -1.53 -11.51 -4.26
C LYS A 23 -1.28 -11.06 -2.82
N ALA A 24 -1.14 -12.01 -1.90
CA ALA A 24 -0.87 -11.72 -0.50
C ALA A 24 0.45 -10.96 -0.31
N ASP A 25 1.51 -11.36 -1.03
CA ASP A 25 2.81 -10.69 -1.01
C ASP A 25 2.74 -9.26 -1.57
N ALA A 26 2.05 -9.08 -2.71
CA ALA A 26 1.88 -7.77 -3.32
C ALA A 26 1.09 -6.81 -2.41
N TYR A 27 -0.03 -7.27 -1.84
CA TYR A 27 -0.80 -6.47 -0.88
C TYR A 27 0.00 -6.15 0.39
N SER A 28 0.76 -7.11 0.92
CA SER A 28 1.62 -6.89 2.09
C SER A 28 2.66 -5.82 1.81
N THR A 29 3.29 -5.87 0.63
CA THR A 29 4.29 -4.88 0.22
C THR A 29 3.68 -3.47 0.08
N ILE A 30 2.47 -3.36 -0.50
CA ILE A 30 1.75 -2.09 -0.62
C ILE A 30 1.42 -1.52 0.77
N LEU A 31 0.84 -2.35 1.65
CA LEU A 31 0.48 -1.93 3.00
C LEU A 31 1.70 -1.55 3.84
N GLN A 32 2.81 -2.29 3.73
CA GLN A 32 4.05 -1.93 4.38
C GLN A 32 4.54 -0.55 3.94
N ALA A 33 4.55 -0.28 2.64
CA ALA A 33 4.94 1.03 2.12
C ALA A 33 4.01 2.16 2.60
N LEU A 34 2.70 1.93 2.67
CA LEU A 34 1.76 2.93 3.21
C LEU A 34 1.98 3.19 4.70
N ASN A 35 2.24 2.15 5.51
CA ASN A 35 2.55 2.31 6.93
C ASN A 35 3.89 3.05 7.15
N GLU A 36 4.89 2.80 6.30
CA GLU A 36 6.16 3.56 6.33
C GLU A 36 5.91 5.04 6.01
N MET A 37 5.01 5.36 5.08
CA MET A 37 4.61 6.73 4.79
C MET A 37 3.87 7.38 5.97
N GLU A 38 2.91 6.67 6.57
CA GLU A 38 2.16 7.13 7.74
C GLU A 38 3.10 7.47 8.90
N ALA A 39 4.05 6.57 9.21
CA ALA A 39 5.01 6.77 10.30
C ALA A 39 5.86 8.04 10.11
N SER A 40 6.29 8.33 8.88
CA SER A 40 7.02 9.56 8.58
C SER A 40 6.15 10.81 8.78
N LEU A 41 4.89 10.77 8.32
CA LEU A 41 3.94 11.87 8.46
C LEU A 41 3.56 12.12 9.93
N ASP A 42 3.26 11.08 10.70
CA ASP A 42 2.97 11.17 12.13
C ASP A 42 4.13 11.79 12.92
N ALA A 43 5.36 11.42 12.56
CA ALA A 43 6.55 11.97 13.20
C ALA A 43 6.72 13.47 12.86
N TRP A 44 6.50 13.88 11.61
CA TRP A 44 6.51 15.31 11.25
C TRP A 44 5.38 16.09 11.93
N MET A 45 4.19 15.51 12.01
CA MET A 45 3.04 16.10 12.71
C MET A 45 3.33 16.28 14.21
N SER A 46 4.00 15.29 14.81
CA SER A 46 4.41 15.35 16.22
C SER A 46 5.46 16.44 16.46
N ASP A 47 6.44 16.57 15.58
CA ASP A 47 7.47 17.61 15.68
C ASP A 47 6.85 19.01 15.53
N GLU A 48 5.95 19.20 14.56
CA GLU A 48 5.22 20.46 14.34
C GLU A 48 4.34 20.82 15.55
N ALA A 49 3.56 19.86 16.07
CA ALA A 49 2.69 20.08 17.22
C ALA A 49 3.46 20.44 18.50
N LEU A 50 4.68 19.91 18.66
CA LEU A 50 5.55 20.19 19.79
C LEU A 50 6.51 21.37 19.55
N ARG A 51 6.44 22.00 18.36
CA ARG A 51 7.39 23.03 17.90
C ARG A 51 8.85 22.57 18.07
N ARG A 52 9.11 21.30 17.80
CA ARG A 52 10.45 20.74 17.80
C ARG A 52 11.06 20.97 16.44
N GLU A 53 12.29 21.48 16.44
CA GLU A 53 13.09 21.55 15.23
C GLU A 53 13.90 20.24 15.13
N PRO A 54 13.53 19.30 14.23
CA PRO A 54 14.33 18.11 14.01
C PRO A 54 15.70 18.52 13.46
N SER A 55 16.75 17.73 13.72
CA SER A 55 18.03 17.96 13.05
C SER A 55 17.87 17.80 11.54
N ASP A 56 18.63 18.56 10.76
CA ASP A 56 18.60 18.50 9.29
C ASP A 56 18.75 17.06 8.77
N GLU A 57 19.69 16.31 9.36
CA GLU A 57 19.93 14.89 9.06
C GLU A 57 18.68 14.04 9.32
N SER A 58 18.01 14.22 10.46
CA SER A 58 16.80 13.45 10.81
C SER A 58 15.60 13.79 9.92
N SER A 59 15.51 15.05 9.48
CA SER A 59 14.45 15.49 8.56
C SER A 59 14.67 14.93 7.16
N GLU A 60 15.92 14.98 6.67
CA GLU A 60 16.29 14.46 5.35
C GLU A 60 16.10 12.94 5.27
N GLU A 61 16.59 12.19 6.26
CA GLU A 61 16.39 10.73 6.32
C GLU A 61 14.91 10.36 6.27
N ARG A 62 14.07 11.07 7.02
CA ARG A 62 12.63 10.84 7.07
C ARG A 62 11.98 11.13 5.72
N GLY A 63 12.41 12.21 5.07
CA GLY A 63 12.01 12.56 3.71
C GLY A 63 12.41 11.52 2.68
N VAL A 64 13.62 10.97 2.77
CA VAL A 64 14.10 9.88 1.90
C VAL A 64 13.24 8.63 2.09
N ARG A 65 13.02 8.19 3.34
CA ARG A 65 12.19 7.02 3.65
C ARG A 65 10.78 7.17 3.10
N TYR A 66 10.16 8.34 3.31
CA TYR A 66 8.82 8.64 2.80
C TYR A 66 8.75 8.54 1.27
N ARG A 67 9.71 9.15 0.56
CA ARG A 67 9.76 9.11 -0.92
C ARG A 67 9.99 7.69 -1.44
N GLN A 68 10.89 6.93 -0.80
CA GLN A 68 11.17 5.54 -1.16
C GLN A 68 9.94 4.65 -0.94
N ALA A 69 9.23 4.81 0.17
CA ALA A 69 8.01 4.08 0.46
C ALA A 69 6.91 4.39 -0.59
N ARG A 70 6.68 5.67 -0.88
CA ARG A 70 5.74 6.09 -1.94
C ARG A 70 6.09 5.48 -3.30
N ALA A 71 7.36 5.55 -3.69
CA ALA A 71 7.83 4.97 -4.95
C ALA A 71 7.67 3.43 -5.00
N ARG A 72 7.95 2.75 -3.87
CA ARG A 72 7.77 1.30 -3.75
C ARG A 72 6.30 0.90 -3.92
N MET A 73 5.39 1.60 -3.25
CA MET A 73 3.95 1.39 -3.39
C MET A 73 3.52 1.55 -4.86
N GLN A 74 3.89 2.65 -5.50
CA GLN A 74 3.54 2.92 -6.90
C GLN A 74 4.12 1.87 -7.86
N SER A 75 5.36 1.44 -7.63
CA SER A 75 6.02 0.40 -8.43
C SER A 75 5.30 -0.94 -8.34
N VAL A 76 4.90 -1.37 -7.14
CA VAL A 76 4.19 -2.65 -6.93
C VAL A 76 2.80 -2.59 -7.54
N VAL A 77 2.05 -1.49 -7.33
CA VAL A 77 0.74 -1.28 -7.95
C VAL A 77 0.83 -1.36 -9.48
N GLY A 78 1.82 -0.68 -10.08
CA GLY A 78 2.02 -0.70 -11.53
C GLY A 78 2.41 -2.08 -12.07
N ARG A 79 3.31 -2.79 -11.38
CA ARG A 79 3.83 -4.09 -11.82
C ARG A 79 2.83 -5.23 -11.64
N GLU A 80 2.04 -5.21 -10.57
CA GLU A 80 1.14 -6.31 -10.20
C GLU A 80 -0.33 -6.02 -10.56
N LEU A 81 -0.63 -4.94 -11.31
CA LEU A 81 -2.00 -4.58 -11.68
C LEU A 81 -2.74 -5.67 -12.47
N TRP A 82 -2.02 -6.47 -13.25
CA TRP A 82 -2.59 -7.59 -14.01
C TRP A 82 -3.05 -8.75 -13.09
N LEU A 83 -2.53 -8.80 -11.86
CA LEU A 83 -2.83 -9.82 -10.87
C LEU A 83 -3.86 -9.35 -9.84
N LEU A 84 -3.72 -8.12 -9.37
CA LEU A 84 -4.54 -7.52 -8.31
C LEU A 84 -5.87 -6.98 -8.82
N ASN A 85 -6.81 -6.75 -7.92
CA ASN A 85 -8.05 -6.05 -8.26
C ASN A 85 -7.74 -4.64 -8.83
N PRO A 86 -8.25 -4.28 -10.03
CA PRO A 86 -7.98 -2.99 -10.67
C PRO A 86 -8.31 -1.76 -9.82
N ALA A 87 -9.21 -1.88 -8.85
CA ALA A 87 -9.54 -0.81 -7.90
C ALA A 87 -8.31 -0.31 -7.13
N ILE A 88 -7.28 -1.14 -6.94
CA ILE A 88 -6.03 -0.75 -6.27
C ILE A 88 -5.35 0.45 -6.95
N LYS A 89 -5.44 0.53 -8.28
CA LYS A 89 -4.90 1.66 -9.04
C LYS A 89 -5.67 2.94 -8.71
N GLY A 90 -6.99 2.86 -8.60
CA GLY A 90 -7.84 3.99 -8.20
C GLY A 90 -7.41 4.56 -6.86
N TYR A 91 -7.25 3.71 -5.84
CA TYR A 91 -6.78 4.14 -4.53
C TYR A 91 -5.37 4.76 -4.56
N ALA A 92 -4.45 4.20 -5.35
CA ALA A 92 -3.10 4.75 -5.49
C ALA A 92 -3.10 6.11 -6.22
N ASP A 93 -3.91 6.27 -7.26
CA ASP A 93 -4.05 7.52 -8.01
C ASP A 93 -4.69 8.62 -7.14
N GLU A 94 -5.75 8.27 -6.39
CA GLU A 94 -6.42 9.19 -5.44
C GLU A 94 -5.47 9.65 -4.34
N LEU A 95 -4.71 8.72 -3.75
CA LEU A 95 -3.67 9.06 -2.78
C LEU A 95 -2.64 10.01 -3.40
N ASN A 96 -2.15 9.69 -4.60
CA ASN A 96 -1.15 10.51 -5.28
C ASN A 96 -1.68 11.93 -5.55
N LYS A 97 -2.95 12.06 -5.92
CA LYS A 97 -3.62 13.35 -6.11
C LYS A 97 -3.71 14.12 -4.78
N ALA A 98 -4.12 13.47 -3.70
CA ALA A 98 -4.21 14.09 -2.37
C ALA A 98 -2.85 14.58 -1.88
N LEU A 99 -1.80 13.77 -2.03
CA LEU A 99 -0.40 14.11 -1.67
C LEU A 99 0.28 15.13 -2.59
N SER A 100 -0.41 15.61 -3.62
CA SER A 100 0.08 16.64 -4.53
C SER A 100 -0.79 17.90 -4.50
N ALA A 101 -1.81 17.93 -3.64
CA ALA A 101 -2.56 19.13 -3.35
C ALA A 101 -1.65 20.18 -2.71
N ARG A 102 -2.02 21.46 -2.89
CA ARG A 102 -1.33 22.57 -2.24
C ARG A 102 -2.19 23.09 -1.11
N TYR A 103 -1.58 23.33 0.04
CA TYR A 103 -2.21 23.87 1.24
C TYR A 103 -1.50 25.16 1.66
N ASP A 104 -2.21 25.99 2.42
CA ASP A 104 -1.73 27.30 2.83
C ASP A 104 -0.73 27.22 4.00
N SER A 105 -0.75 26.11 4.74
CA SER A 105 0.20 25.84 5.82
C SER A 105 0.77 24.42 5.76
N TRP A 106 1.96 24.25 6.33
CA TRP A 106 2.61 22.95 6.47
C TRP A 106 1.81 21.98 7.34
N PHE A 107 1.19 22.48 8.41
CA PHE A 107 0.34 21.67 9.29
C PHE A 107 -0.88 21.11 8.55
N GLU A 108 -1.56 21.93 7.73
CA GLU A 108 -2.68 21.47 6.91
C GLU A 108 -2.25 20.43 5.88
N ASP A 109 -1.08 20.61 5.25
CA ASP A 109 -0.52 19.62 4.31
C ASP A 109 -0.25 18.28 4.99
N LEU A 110 0.36 18.30 6.18
CA LEU A 110 0.62 17.10 6.98
C LEU A 110 -0.66 16.39 7.40
N ASP A 111 -1.64 17.13 7.95
CA ASP A 111 -2.92 16.57 8.40
C ASP A 111 -3.70 15.94 7.25
N ALA A 112 -3.81 16.66 6.12
CA ALA A 112 -4.48 16.15 4.93
C ALA A 112 -3.76 14.94 4.32
N SER A 113 -2.43 14.97 4.26
CA SER A 113 -1.61 13.86 3.77
C SER A 113 -1.74 12.62 4.66
N LEU A 114 -1.71 12.80 5.98
CA LEU A 114 -1.87 11.72 6.95
C LEU A 114 -3.26 11.10 6.87
N PHE A 115 -4.31 11.93 6.77
CA PHE A 115 -5.67 11.47 6.54
C PHE A 115 -5.79 10.66 5.25
N ALA A 116 -5.21 11.15 4.15
CA ALA A 116 -5.23 10.45 2.87
C ALA A 116 -4.55 9.08 2.96
N VAL A 117 -3.34 9.00 3.53
CA VAL A 117 -2.61 7.74 3.70
C VAL A 117 -3.40 6.74 4.56
N ARG A 118 -3.94 7.17 5.70
CA ARG A 118 -4.75 6.31 6.58
C ARG A 118 -6.00 5.78 5.89
N ASN A 119 -6.69 6.63 5.12
CA ASN A 119 -7.87 6.21 4.37
C ASN A 119 -7.51 5.21 3.26
N THR A 120 -6.37 5.40 2.58
CA THR A 120 -5.84 4.43 1.61
C THR A 120 -5.50 3.11 2.28
N ILE A 121 -4.82 3.10 3.44
CA ILE A 121 -4.53 1.87 4.21
C ILE A 121 -5.81 1.09 4.48
N LYS A 122 -6.86 1.77 4.97
CA LYS A 122 -8.16 1.16 5.25
C LYS A 122 -8.77 0.56 3.97
N SER A 123 -8.79 1.32 2.88
CA SER A 123 -9.40 0.90 1.61
C SER A 123 -8.66 -0.28 0.98
N VAL A 124 -7.33 -0.27 0.99
CA VAL A 124 -6.49 -1.36 0.50
C VAL A 124 -6.64 -2.60 1.37
N THR A 125 -6.75 -2.44 2.69
CA THR A 125 -6.95 -3.57 3.62
C THR A 125 -8.27 -4.29 3.35
N LEU A 126 -9.36 -3.54 3.18
CA LEU A 126 -10.68 -4.11 2.85
C LEU A 126 -10.64 -4.83 1.50
N LEU A 127 -10.03 -4.19 0.49
CA LEU A 127 -9.87 -4.80 -0.83
C LEU A 127 -9.07 -6.11 -0.78
N ALA A 128 -7.96 -6.12 -0.04
CA ALA A 128 -7.12 -7.30 0.15
C ALA A 128 -7.87 -8.42 0.87
N GLN A 129 -8.65 -8.10 1.90
CA GLN A 129 -9.47 -9.09 2.62
C GLN A 129 -10.51 -9.72 1.69
N GLU A 130 -11.23 -8.92 0.92
CA GLU A 130 -12.23 -9.41 -0.04
C GLU A 130 -11.58 -10.32 -1.11
N GLU A 131 -10.46 -9.90 -1.69
CA GLU A 131 -9.80 -10.65 -2.75
C GLU A 131 -9.12 -11.94 -2.26
N LEU A 132 -8.52 -11.92 -1.07
CA LEU A 132 -7.87 -13.10 -0.48
C LEU A 132 -8.86 -14.10 0.13
N GLN A 133 -10.06 -13.66 0.53
CA GLN A 133 -11.14 -14.57 0.95
C GLN A 133 -11.80 -15.24 -0.24
N THR A 134 -12.16 -14.47 -1.27
CA THR A 134 -12.79 -15.00 -2.50
C THR A 134 -11.91 -16.00 -3.25
N SER A 135 -10.59 -15.87 -3.15
CA SER A 135 -9.63 -16.80 -3.75
C SER A 135 -9.42 -18.10 -2.97
N LYS A 136 -9.81 -18.18 -1.68
CA LYS A 136 -9.77 -19.43 -0.89
C LYS A 136 -10.96 -20.36 -1.15
N THR A 137 -12.09 -19.82 -1.62
CA THR A 137 -13.35 -20.58 -1.78
C THR A 137 -13.53 -21.17 -3.19
N ARG A 138 -12.68 -20.79 -4.16
CA ARG A 138 -12.68 -21.34 -5.53
C ARG A 138 -11.66 -22.45 -5.69
#